data_AF-A0A3A3G776-F1
#
_entry.id   AF-A0A3A3G776-F1
#
_cell.length_a   1.000
_cell.length_b   1.000
_cell.length_c   1.000
_cell.angle_alpha   90.00
_cell.angle_beta   90.00
_cell.angle_gamma   90.00
#
_symmetry.space_group_name_H-M   'P 1'
#
loop_
_entity.id
_entity.type
_entity.pdbx_description
1 polymer ?
#
loop_
_entity_poly.entity_id
_entity_poly.type
_entity_poly.pdbx_seq_one_letter_code
_entity_poly.pdbx_strand_id
1 'polypeptide(L)'
;MKKPHQCYQIEKDKCYISKSFNILAWRPPAKEARLKLPCSLAFILTACLILPVAAPALATPAEAALTFGVIRSRSAVLTAQHWNPILRYVSQRSGVPLRIKLAKSGPEHAAMIRRGELDFIYSNYQFAPDNDTVGYRVMVRPLTGTMRSQIIVPANSPIHSLDALHGRDVVFTSQVAFAGYQVPMDALQRAAIAVRPQFAGTMESVLGQVLSGRAQAAAVSSEIAKEYALRRNLAYRVLWSSEEYPDIPIAAHPAVPPEKVNAVRAALLKMADDPQGREILAASAPLFGRPPPYGFAAASDSEYNQMRRFYQQRLAPQDKP
;
A
#
# COMPACT_ATOMS: atom_id res chain seq x y z
N MET A 1 53.82 -2.39 -22.74
CA MET A 1 53.55 -3.74 -23.27
C MET A 1 52.25 -3.70 -24.06
N LYS A 2 52.36 -3.91 -25.38
CA LYS A 2 51.23 -4.09 -26.32
C LYS A 2 50.88 -5.57 -26.37
N LYS A 3 49.58 -5.93 -26.31
CA LYS A 3 48.81 -6.59 -27.39
C LYS A 3 47.45 -7.14 -26.89
N PRO A 4 46.46 -7.33 -27.80
CA PRO A 4 45.03 -7.15 -27.56
C PRO A 4 44.17 -8.36 -28.01
N HIS A 5 42.85 -8.12 -28.18
CA HIS A 5 41.78 -8.92 -28.82
C HIS A 5 40.97 -9.78 -27.84
N GLN A 6 39.64 -9.78 -27.87
CA GLN A 6 38.85 -10.27 -29.01
C GLN A 6 37.40 -9.75 -28.99
N CYS A 7 36.93 -9.31 -30.15
CA CYS A 7 35.51 -9.10 -30.47
C CYS A 7 34.87 -10.46 -30.80
N TYR A 8 33.59 -10.63 -30.46
CA TYR A 8 32.73 -11.58 -31.17
C TYR A 8 31.47 -10.87 -31.65
N GLN A 9 31.31 -10.84 -32.98
CA GLN A 9 30.11 -10.42 -33.69
C GLN A 9 29.03 -11.49 -33.53
N ILE A 10 27.77 -11.05 -33.44
CA ILE A 10 26.60 -11.90 -33.55
C ILE A 10 26.04 -11.69 -34.96
N GLU A 11 26.13 -12.73 -35.79
CA GLU A 11 25.56 -12.78 -37.14
C GLU A 11 24.04 -12.93 -37.11
N LYS A 12 23.40 -12.23 -38.05
CA LYS A 12 22.01 -12.43 -38.49
C LYS A 12 22.01 -13.39 -39.68
N ASP A 13 20.97 -14.23 -39.78
CA ASP A 13 20.15 -14.49 -40.98
C ASP A 13 19.68 -15.96 -41.16
N LYS A 14 18.42 -16.05 -41.64
CA LYS A 14 17.69 -17.17 -42.31
C LYS A 14 16.93 -18.15 -41.38
N CYS A 15 15.59 -18.20 -41.32
CA CYS A 15 14.47 -18.19 -42.29
C CYS A 15 14.09 -19.60 -42.83
N TYR A 16 13.03 -20.16 -42.20
CA TYR A 16 11.82 -20.80 -42.77
C TYR A 16 11.77 -22.23 -43.37
N ILE A 17 10.57 -22.81 -43.17
CA ILE A 17 9.84 -23.94 -43.81
C ILE A 17 10.00 -25.31 -43.09
N SER A 18 9.03 -25.91 -42.39
CA SER A 18 7.63 -26.37 -42.62
C SER A 18 7.51 -27.89 -42.87
N LYS A 19 6.49 -28.48 -42.22
CA LYS A 19 5.78 -29.75 -42.51
C LYS A 19 6.48 -31.08 -42.15
N SER A 20 5.92 -31.83 -41.21
CA SER A 20 4.86 -32.82 -41.50
C SER A 20 4.49 -33.66 -40.27
N PHE A 21 3.19 -33.92 -40.16
CA PHE A 21 2.52 -34.89 -39.30
C PHE A 21 3.13 -36.30 -39.37
N ASN A 22 3.11 -37.03 -38.24
CA ASN A 22 2.52 -38.37 -38.25
C ASN A 22 2.10 -38.82 -36.84
N ILE A 23 0.81 -39.13 -36.75
CA ILE A 23 0.11 -39.80 -35.66
C ILE A 23 0.31 -41.30 -35.88
N LEU A 24 0.79 -42.04 -34.88
CA LEU A 24 0.65 -43.50 -34.86
C LEU A 24 -0.19 -43.91 -33.66
N ALA A 25 -1.43 -44.29 -33.97
CA ALA A 25 -2.35 -44.97 -33.07
C ALA A 25 -1.87 -46.41 -32.82
N TRP A 26 -1.96 -46.85 -31.56
CA TRP A 26 -1.80 -48.25 -31.19
C TRP A 26 -2.99 -48.69 -30.35
N ARG A 27 -3.71 -49.71 -30.83
CA ARG A 27 -4.77 -50.46 -30.12
C ARG A 27 -4.60 -51.96 -30.45
N PRO A 28 -5.13 -52.85 -29.59
CA PRO A 28 -4.48 -54.09 -29.15
C PRO A 28 -5.02 -55.33 -29.88
N PRO A 29 -4.52 -56.55 -29.55
CA PRO A 29 -5.29 -57.76 -29.71
C PRO A 29 -5.80 -58.30 -28.36
N ALA A 30 -7.08 -58.63 -28.33
CA ALA A 30 -7.71 -59.46 -27.32
C ALA A 30 -7.33 -60.93 -27.53
N LYS A 31 -7.14 -61.70 -26.45
CA LYS A 31 -7.42 -63.14 -26.42
C LYS A 31 -7.98 -63.54 -25.06
N GLU A 32 -9.17 -64.12 -25.14
CA GLU A 32 -9.90 -64.76 -24.05
C GLU A 32 -9.16 -66.00 -23.56
N ALA A 33 -9.16 -66.24 -22.25
CA ALA A 33 -8.95 -67.56 -21.68
C ALA A 33 -9.97 -67.74 -20.54
N ARG A 34 -11.01 -68.53 -20.82
CA ARG A 34 -11.98 -69.00 -19.83
C ARG A 34 -11.35 -70.16 -19.07
N LEU A 35 -11.16 -70.01 -17.76
CA LEU A 35 -10.87 -71.13 -16.86
C LEU A 35 -12.02 -71.28 -15.87
N LYS A 36 -12.75 -72.39 -16.00
CA LYS A 36 -13.78 -72.83 -15.05
C LYS A 36 -13.10 -73.64 -13.94
N LEU A 37 -13.34 -73.31 -12.68
CA LEU A 37 -13.16 -74.24 -11.56
C LEU A 37 -14.27 -74.06 -10.51
N PRO A 38 -14.58 -75.13 -9.75
CA PRO A 38 -15.93 -75.43 -9.34
C PRO A 38 -16.29 -74.94 -7.93
N CYS A 39 -17.60 -74.83 -7.71
CA CYS A 39 -18.27 -74.78 -6.42
C CYS A 39 -17.68 -75.76 -5.40
N SER A 40 -17.37 -75.27 -4.20
CA SER A 40 -17.51 -76.04 -2.96
C SER A 40 -17.66 -75.08 -1.79
N LEU A 41 -18.65 -75.37 -0.94
CA LEU A 41 -19.11 -74.62 0.21
C LEU A 41 -18.01 -74.30 1.23
N ALA A 42 -18.03 -73.08 1.77
CA ALA A 42 -17.59 -72.81 3.13
C ALA A 42 -18.43 -71.66 3.72
N PHE A 43 -19.37 -72.04 4.60
CA PHE A 43 -20.13 -71.15 5.46
C PHE A 43 -19.15 -70.49 6.46
N ILE A 44 -18.93 -69.18 6.37
CA ILE A 44 -18.25 -68.40 7.42
C ILE A 44 -19.21 -67.32 7.89
N LEU A 45 -19.76 -67.53 9.09
CA LEU A 45 -20.44 -66.54 9.91
C LEU A 45 -19.55 -65.30 10.05
N THR A 46 -19.89 -64.23 9.33
CA THR A 46 -19.21 -62.94 9.46
C THR A 46 -20.12 -62.02 10.26
N ALA A 47 -19.84 -61.92 11.57
CA ALA A 47 -20.47 -60.92 12.44
C ALA A 47 -20.06 -59.52 11.95
N CYS A 48 -21.02 -58.80 11.35
CA CYS A 48 -20.82 -57.46 10.82
C CYS A 48 -20.78 -56.47 12.00
N LEU A 49 -19.58 -56.15 12.48
CA LEU A 49 -19.34 -55.03 13.38
C LEU A 49 -19.66 -53.73 12.62
N ILE A 50 -20.78 -53.10 12.95
CA ILE A 50 -21.12 -51.76 12.48
C ILE A 50 -20.23 -50.76 13.23
N LEU A 51 -19.04 -50.50 12.69
CA LEU A 51 -18.21 -49.38 13.12
C LEU A 51 -18.85 -48.09 12.56
N PRO A 52 -19.09 -47.06 13.38
CA PRO A 52 -19.55 -45.78 12.89
C PRO A 52 -18.42 -45.19 12.03
N VAL A 53 -18.65 -45.12 10.72
CA VAL A 53 -17.80 -44.39 9.80
C VAL A 53 -17.94 -42.91 10.17
N ALA A 54 -16.99 -42.41 10.96
CA ALA A 54 -16.84 -40.99 11.20
C ALA A 54 -16.56 -40.35 9.84
N ALA A 55 -17.57 -39.68 9.27
CA ALA A 55 -17.38 -38.90 8.07
C ALA A 55 -16.27 -37.87 8.35
N PRO A 56 -15.20 -37.82 7.53
CA PRO A 56 -14.18 -36.81 7.72
C PRO A 56 -14.86 -35.45 7.62
N ALA A 57 -14.79 -34.66 8.71
CA ALA A 57 -15.24 -33.28 8.68
C ALA A 57 -14.46 -32.59 7.55
N LEU A 58 -15.15 -32.29 6.45
CA LEU A 58 -14.58 -31.51 5.37
C LEU A 58 -14.18 -30.17 5.96
N ALA A 59 -12.89 -29.97 6.18
CA ALA A 59 -12.35 -28.69 6.60
C ALA A 59 -12.80 -27.65 5.58
N THR A 60 -13.58 -26.67 6.02
CA THR A 60 -13.92 -25.51 5.20
C THR A 60 -12.60 -24.89 4.75
N PRO A 61 -12.42 -24.62 3.43
CA PRO A 61 -11.20 -23.98 2.95
C PRO A 61 -10.94 -22.73 3.77
N ALA A 62 -9.75 -22.61 4.36
CA ALA A 62 -9.37 -21.43 5.10
C ALA A 62 -9.55 -20.21 4.19
N GLU A 63 -10.37 -19.28 4.63
CA GLU A 63 -10.72 -18.11 3.84
C GLU A 63 -9.45 -17.33 3.47
N ALA A 64 -9.31 -17.00 2.18
CA ALA A 64 -8.14 -16.28 1.70
C ALA A 64 -8.06 -14.90 2.36
N ALA A 65 -6.88 -14.55 2.89
CA ALA A 65 -6.71 -13.29 3.60
C ALA A 65 -6.81 -12.08 2.67
N LEU A 66 -7.69 -11.15 3.04
CA LEU A 66 -7.89 -9.88 2.37
C LEU A 66 -6.66 -8.98 2.55
N THR A 67 -6.31 -8.29 1.50
CA THR A 67 -5.13 -7.44 1.39
C THR A 67 -5.39 -6.05 1.98
N PHE A 68 -4.49 -5.63 2.87
CA PHE A 68 -4.49 -4.30 3.46
C PHE A 68 -3.27 -3.53 2.93
N GLY A 69 -3.52 -2.61 2.01
CA GLY A 69 -2.49 -1.76 1.41
C GLY A 69 -2.16 -0.58 2.30
N VAL A 70 -0.87 -0.29 2.50
CA VAL A 70 -0.43 0.86 3.30
C VAL A 70 0.44 1.78 2.45
N ILE A 71 0.10 3.06 2.44
CA ILE A 71 0.93 4.09 1.81
C ILE A 71 2.36 4.08 2.34
N ARG A 72 3.33 4.17 1.44
CA ARG A 72 4.76 4.15 1.78
C ARG A 72 5.24 5.52 2.25
N SER A 73 4.99 5.84 3.52
CA SER A 73 5.56 7.04 4.18
C SER A 73 6.84 6.75 4.96
N ARG A 74 6.98 5.52 5.50
CA ARG A 74 8.12 5.00 6.26
C ARG A 74 8.81 3.84 5.53
N SER A 75 9.88 3.30 6.11
CA SER A 75 10.51 2.07 5.63
C SER A 75 9.54 0.88 5.71
N ALA A 76 9.73 -0.14 4.87
CA ALA A 76 8.88 -1.33 4.87
C ALA A 76 8.89 -2.06 6.23
N VAL A 77 10.04 -2.08 6.90
CA VAL A 77 10.20 -2.69 8.23
C VAL A 77 9.38 -1.95 9.29
N LEU A 78 9.52 -0.63 9.39
CA LEU A 78 8.74 0.17 10.36
C LEU A 78 7.23 0.11 10.07
N THR A 79 6.88 0.08 8.78
CA THR A 79 5.48 -0.07 8.35
C THR A 79 4.91 -1.42 8.81
N ALA A 80 5.65 -2.51 8.59
CA ALA A 80 5.24 -3.84 9.03
C ALA A 80 5.17 -3.95 10.56
N GLN A 81 6.14 -3.38 11.28
CA GLN A 81 6.16 -3.36 12.75
C GLN A 81 4.94 -2.63 13.34
N HIS A 82 4.47 -1.56 12.70
CA HIS A 82 3.28 -0.84 13.11
C HIS A 82 1.98 -1.58 12.76
N TRP A 83 1.85 -2.02 11.51
CA TRP A 83 0.56 -2.52 11.00
C TRP A 83 0.31 -4.00 11.28
N ASN A 84 1.32 -4.86 11.31
CA ASN A 84 1.09 -6.30 11.50
C ASN A 84 0.40 -6.64 12.84
N PRO A 85 0.80 -6.06 14.00
CA PRO A 85 0.10 -6.29 15.25
C PRO A 85 -1.36 -5.82 15.21
N ILE A 86 -1.61 -4.65 14.62
CA ILE A 86 -2.96 -4.08 14.44
C ILE A 86 -3.81 -5.02 13.58
N LEU A 87 -3.32 -5.42 12.40
CA LEU A 87 -4.06 -6.28 11.47
C LEU A 87 -4.31 -7.68 12.05
N ARG A 88 -3.38 -8.21 12.85
CA ARG A 88 -3.57 -9.49 13.56
C ARG A 88 -4.70 -9.39 14.58
N TYR A 89 -4.69 -8.34 15.41
CA TYR A 89 -5.76 -8.09 16.37
C TYR A 89 -7.12 -7.94 15.66
N VAL A 90 -7.17 -7.11 14.61
CA VAL A 90 -8.39 -6.87 13.85
C VAL A 90 -8.89 -8.16 13.21
N SER A 91 -7.98 -8.99 12.67
CA SER A 91 -8.37 -10.29 12.10
C SER A 91 -9.01 -11.20 13.15
N GLN A 92 -8.43 -11.28 14.36
CA GLN A 92 -8.95 -12.10 15.45
C GLN A 92 -10.31 -11.62 15.95
N ARG A 93 -10.52 -10.30 16.05
CA ARG A 93 -11.78 -9.73 16.55
C ARG A 93 -12.89 -9.67 15.51
N SER A 94 -12.56 -9.52 14.24
CA SER A 94 -13.54 -9.44 13.14
C SER A 94 -13.87 -10.78 12.51
N GLY A 95 -13.01 -11.79 12.69
CA GLY A 95 -13.09 -13.06 11.95
C GLY A 95 -12.66 -12.94 10.48
N VAL A 96 -12.24 -11.76 10.02
CA VAL A 96 -11.81 -11.52 8.64
C VAL A 96 -10.28 -11.60 8.58
N PRO A 97 -9.68 -12.59 7.90
CA PRO A 97 -8.22 -12.68 7.82
C PRO A 97 -7.65 -11.51 7.00
N LEU A 98 -6.74 -10.73 7.59
CA LEU A 98 -6.09 -9.59 6.93
C LEU A 98 -4.59 -9.82 6.79
N ARG A 99 -4.01 -9.41 5.66
CA ARG A 99 -2.57 -9.39 5.44
C ARG A 99 -2.11 -8.07 4.84
N ILE A 100 -0.98 -7.55 5.31
CA ILE A 100 -0.40 -6.33 4.73
C ILE A 100 0.13 -6.61 3.31
N LYS A 101 -0.12 -5.69 2.37
CA LYS A 101 0.48 -5.70 1.03
C LYS A 101 1.15 -4.35 0.78
N LEU A 102 2.49 -4.36 0.71
CA LEU A 102 3.29 -3.14 0.54
C LEU A 102 3.80 -3.01 -0.89
N ALA A 103 3.61 -1.81 -1.46
CA ALA A 103 4.19 -1.44 -2.74
C ALA A 103 5.67 -1.05 -2.60
N LYS A 104 6.43 -1.16 -3.70
CA LYS A 104 7.85 -0.74 -3.74
C LYS A 104 8.03 0.78 -3.63
N SER A 105 7.03 1.56 -4.06
CA SER A 105 7.07 3.02 -4.10
C SER A 105 5.67 3.64 -3.93
N GLY A 106 5.60 4.95 -3.67
CA GLY A 106 4.34 5.69 -3.67
C GLY A 106 3.58 5.57 -5.00
N PRO A 107 4.22 5.80 -6.16
CA PRO A 107 3.60 5.60 -7.47
C PRO A 107 3.08 4.18 -7.69
N GLU A 108 3.81 3.14 -7.28
CA GLU A 108 3.32 1.76 -7.38
C GLU A 108 2.09 1.55 -6.49
N HIS A 109 2.07 2.11 -5.28
CA HIS A 109 0.89 2.04 -4.42
C HIS A 109 -0.33 2.73 -5.06
N ALA A 110 -0.15 3.90 -5.67
CA ALA A 110 -1.21 4.57 -6.42
C ALA A 110 -1.68 3.74 -7.62
N ALA A 111 -0.78 3.08 -8.33
CA ALA A 111 -1.11 2.19 -9.43
C ALA A 111 -1.87 0.94 -8.98
N MET A 112 -1.51 0.35 -7.83
CA MET A 112 -2.25 -0.76 -7.23
C MET A 112 -3.68 -0.37 -6.84
N ILE A 113 -3.87 0.84 -6.29
CA ILE A 113 -5.21 1.39 -6.01
C ILE A 113 -6.01 1.49 -7.31
N ARG A 114 -5.41 2.08 -8.35
CA ARG A 114 -6.05 2.23 -9.67
C ARG A 114 -6.48 0.91 -10.30
N ARG A 115 -5.70 -0.15 -10.07
CA ARG A 115 -5.99 -1.50 -10.57
C ARG A 115 -6.98 -2.28 -9.68
N GLY A 116 -7.44 -1.71 -8.56
CA GLY A 116 -8.35 -2.36 -7.62
C GLY A 116 -7.75 -3.57 -6.92
N GLU A 117 -6.42 -3.64 -6.77
CA GLU A 117 -5.73 -4.84 -6.26
C GLU A 117 -5.73 -5.00 -4.73
N LEU A 118 -6.32 -4.04 -4.01
CA LEU A 118 -6.23 -3.94 -2.55
C LEU A 118 -7.64 -3.99 -1.95
N ASP A 119 -7.92 -4.92 -1.05
CA ASP A 119 -9.25 -5.01 -0.43
C ASP A 119 -9.51 -3.84 0.52
N PHE A 120 -8.50 -3.44 1.28
CA PHE A 120 -8.49 -2.27 2.14
C PHE A 120 -7.25 -1.43 1.89
N ILE A 121 -7.35 -0.12 2.09
CA ILE A 121 -6.23 0.82 1.95
C ILE A 121 -6.14 1.77 3.13
N TYR A 122 -4.94 1.97 3.66
CA TYR A 122 -4.56 3.15 4.44
C TYR A 122 -3.82 4.11 3.51
N SER A 123 -4.57 5.00 2.86
CA SER A 123 -4.07 5.88 1.80
C SER A 123 -4.98 7.08 1.61
N ASN A 124 -4.43 8.15 1.02
CA ASN A 124 -5.20 9.27 0.47
C ASN A 124 -5.03 9.38 -1.07
N TYR A 125 -4.36 8.41 -1.69
CA TYR A 125 -4.13 8.40 -3.14
C TYR A 125 -5.38 8.01 -3.93
N GLN A 126 -6.38 7.41 -3.29
CA GLN A 126 -7.68 7.10 -3.89
C GLN A 126 -8.45 8.35 -4.32
N PHE A 127 -8.16 9.53 -3.76
CA PHE A 127 -8.86 10.76 -4.12
C PHE A 127 -8.33 11.44 -5.39
N ALA A 128 -7.21 10.97 -5.93
CA ALA A 128 -6.72 11.45 -7.23
C ALA A 128 -7.69 11.03 -8.35
N PRO A 129 -7.96 11.87 -9.37
CA PRO A 129 -9.05 11.65 -10.32
C PRO A 129 -9.11 10.24 -10.92
N ASP A 130 -7.98 9.74 -11.43
CA ASP A 130 -7.93 8.41 -12.04
C ASP A 130 -8.18 7.27 -11.03
N ASN A 131 -7.75 7.46 -9.78
CA ASN A 131 -7.91 6.45 -8.73
C ASN A 131 -9.31 6.50 -8.09
N ASP A 132 -9.96 7.66 -8.07
CA ASP A 132 -11.29 7.86 -7.49
C ASP A 132 -12.36 7.08 -8.27
N THR A 133 -12.10 6.82 -9.56
CA THR A 133 -12.97 5.98 -10.43
C THR A 133 -13.14 4.55 -9.92
N VAL A 134 -12.20 4.03 -9.13
CA VAL A 134 -12.27 2.67 -8.56
C VAL A 134 -13.31 2.60 -7.44
N GLY A 135 -13.61 3.71 -6.77
CA GLY A 135 -14.72 3.80 -5.82
C GLY A 135 -14.44 3.24 -4.43
N TYR A 136 -13.19 3.25 -3.96
CA TYR A 136 -12.87 2.97 -2.55
C TYR A 136 -13.67 3.89 -1.61
N ARG A 137 -14.25 3.32 -0.56
CA ARG A 137 -15.10 4.05 0.40
C ARG A 137 -14.44 4.14 1.77
N VAL A 138 -14.30 5.36 2.29
CA VAL A 138 -13.76 5.62 3.63
C VAL A 138 -14.64 4.98 4.69
N MET A 139 -14.01 4.31 5.67
CA MET A 139 -14.71 3.65 6.77
C MET A 139 -14.26 4.14 8.15
N VAL A 140 -12.96 4.37 8.35
CA VAL A 140 -12.41 4.89 9.60
C VAL A 140 -11.19 5.76 9.30
N ARG A 141 -10.75 6.53 10.28
CA ARG A 141 -9.46 7.21 10.27
C ARG A 141 -8.79 7.07 11.63
N PRO A 142 -7.45 7.15 11.72
CA PRO A 142 -6.78 7.25 13.01
C PRO A 142 -7.33 8.44 13.83
N LEU A 143 -7.24 8.35 15.17
CA LEU A 143 -7.52 9.46 16.09
C LEU A 143 -6.41 10.51 16.03
N THR A 144 -6.34 11.19 14.90
CA THR A 144 -5.39 12.27 14.62
C THR A 144 -6.15 13.55 14.26
N GLY A 145 -5.45 14.67 14.38
CA GLY A 145 -5.94 15.98 13.93
C GLY A 145 -5.89 16.12 12.41
N THR A 146 -6.11 17.33 11.94
CA THR A 146 -5.89 17.70 10.55
C THR A 146 -4.39 17.88 10.26
N MET A 147 -4.02 17.82 8.99
CA MET A 147 -2.67 18.12 8.51
C MET A 147 -2.68 19.31 7.56
N ARG A 148 -1.58 20.05 7.52
CA ARG A 148 -1.30 21.05 6.49
C ARG A 148 -0.14 20.58 5.63
N SER A 149 -0.16 20.93 4.35
CA SER A 149 1.03 20.81 3.50
C SER A 149 1.93 22.00 3.78
N GLN A 150 3.23 21.77 3.93
CA GLN A 150 4.20 22.82 4.25
C GLN A 150 5.42 22.73 3.36
N ILE A 151 5.95 23.89 2.97
CA ILE A 151 7.28 24.01 2.38
C ILE A 151 8.20 24.56 3.48
N ILE A 152 9.23 23.80 3.83
CA ILE A 152 10.10 24.07 4.97
C ILE A 152 11.56 24.13 4.58
N VAL A 153 12.33 24.87 5.37
CA VAL A 153 13.80 24.98 5.29
C VAL A 153 14.42 24.83 6.68
N PRO A 154 15.72 24.49 6.82
CA PRO A 154 16.42 24.56 8.10
C PRO A 154 16.32 25.95 8.72
N ALA A 155 16.27 26.06 10.04
CA ALA A 155 16.11 27.36 10.71
C ALA A 155 17.25 28.36 10.38
N ASN A 156 18.46 27.86 10.16
CA ASN A 156 19.62 28.68 9.76
C ASN A 156 19.72 28.91 8.24
N SER A 157 18.75 28.47 7.45
CA SER A 157 18.74 28.71 6.00
C SER A 157 18.63 30.21 5.72
N PRO A 158 19.38 30.73 4.73
CA PRO A 158 19.25 32.12 4.27
C PRO A 158 17.97 32.35 3.43
N ILE A 159 17.15 31.30 3.21
CA ILE A 159 15.88 31.39 2.50
C ILE A 159 14.78 31.75 3.49
N HIS A 160 14.10 32.88 3.23
CA HIS A 160 13.08 33.45 4.10
C HIS A 160 11.70 33.59 3.44
N SER A 161 11.59 33.36 2.13
CA SER A 161 10.33 33.44 1.39
C SER A 161 10.22 32.33 0.35
N LEU A 162 9.00 32.11 -0.15
CA LEU A 162 8.78 31.20 -1.27
C LEU A 162 9.50 31.66 -2.55
N ASP A 163 9.51 32.95 -2.86
CA ASP A 163 10.12 33.47 -4.10
C ASP A 163 11.61 33.13 -4.20
N ALA A 164 12.30 33.07 -3.07
CA ALA A 164 13.70 32.68 -3.00
C ALA A 164 13.97 31.20 -3.38
N LEU A 165 12.91 30.40 -3.55
CA LEU A 165 12.99 29.04 -4.10
C LEU A 165 13.00 28.99 -5.62
N HIS A 166 12.78 30.11 -6.32
CA HIS A 166 12.81 30.13 -7.78
C HIS A 166 14.16 29.60 -8.30
N GLY A 167 14.11 28.60 -9.17
CA GLY A 167 15.28 27.92 -9.70
C GLY A 167 16.11 27.17 -8.64
N ARG A 168 15.57 26.83 -7.47
CA ARG A 168 16.24 26.02 -6.43
C ARG A 168 15.75 24.57 -6.43
N ASP A 169 16.55 23.69 -5.85
CA ASP A 169 16.16 22.30 -5.64
C ASP A 169 15.22 22.20 -4.44
N VAL A 170 14.00 21.71 -4.70
CA VAL A 170 12.99 21.42 -3.67
C VAL A 170 12.71 19.94 -3.70
N VAL A 171 12.85 19.28 -2.55
CA VAL A 171 12.67 17.83 -2.44
C VAL A 171 11.25 17.48 -1.98
N PHE A 172 10.68 16.49 -2.66
CA PHE A 172 9.32 15.99 -2.51
C PHE A 172 9.35 14.46 -2.29
N THR A 173 8.28 13.90 -1.74
CA THR A 173 8.21 12.44 -1.52
C THR A 173 8.06 11.68 -2.83
N SER A 174 7.05 12.02 -3.63
CA SER A 174 6.77 11.45 -4.95
C SER A 174 5.71 12.29 -5.66
N GLN A 175 5.59 12.16 -6.99
CA GLN A 175 4.59 12.90 -7.75
C GLN A 175 3.14 12.60 -7.35
N VAL A 176 2.85 11.44 -6.74
CA VAL A 176 1.49 11.10 -6.29
C VAL A 176 1.20 11.57 -4.85
N ALA A 177 2.19 12.12 -4.15
CA ALA A 177 2.03 12.50 -2.75
C ALA A 177 1.12 13.73 -2.63
N PHE A 178 -0.04 13.59 -1.97
CA PHE A 178 -0.99 14.68 -1.81
C PHE A 178 -0.37 15.88 -1.07
N ALA A 179 -0.02 15.71 0.21
CA ALA A 179 0.53 16.79 1.03
C ALA A 179 2.03 17.08 0.76
N GLY A 180 2.74 16.08 0.24
CA GLY A 180 4.19 16.15 -0.01
C GLY A 180 4.57 16.50 -1.45
N TYR A 181 3.61 16.78 -2.34
CA TYR A 181 3.87 17.20 -3.72
C TYR A 181 2.68 17.95 -4.36
N GLN A 182 1.50 17.35 -4.45
CA GLN A 182 0.39 17.88 -5.23
C GLN A 182 -0.02 19.28 -4.75
N VAL A 183 -0.33 19.40 -3.46
CA VAL A 183 -0.71 20.67 -2.83
C VAL A 183 0.40 21.74 -2.88
N PRO A 184 1.66 21.45 -2.46
CA PRO A 184 2.72 22.46 -2.51
C PRO A 184 3.13 22.84 -3.94
N MET A 185 3.07 21.91 -4.91
CA MET A 185 3.38 22.22 -6.30
C MET A 185 2.31 23.11 -6.94
N ASP A 186 1.02 22.87 -6.67
CA ASP A 186 -0.06 23.77 -7.10
C ASP A 186 0.14 25.20 -6.54
N ALA A 187 0.53 25.32 -5.26
CA ALA A 187 0.83 26.62 -4.65
C ALA A 187 2.03 27.33 -5.31
N LEU A 188 3.11 26.61 -5.58
CA LEU A 188 4.28 27.15 -6.29
C LEU A 188 3.91 27.60 -7.71
N GLN A 189 3.09 26.82 -8.43
CA GLN A 189 2.62 27.16 -9.77
C GLN A 189 1.73 28.41 -9.77
N ARG A 190 0.78 28.53 -8.83
CA ARG A 190 -0.07 29.73 -8.70
C ARG A 190 0.74 30.98 -8.38
N ALA A 191 1.84 30.83 -7.65
CA ALA A 191 2.78 31.92 -7.36
C ALA A 191 3.78 32.20 -8.50
N ALA A 192 3.71 31.47 -9.62
CA ALA A 192 4.68 31.53 -10.72
C ALA A 192 6.14 31.25 -10.30
N ILE A 193 6.32 30.41 -9.27
CA ILE A 193 7.63 30.02 -8.74
C ILE A 193 8.04 28.68 -9.33
N ALA A 194 8.93 28.70 -10.31
CA ALA A 194 9.51 27.49 -10.88
C ALA A 194 10.61 26.94 -9.98
N VAL A 195 10.47 25.69 -9.53
CA VAL A 195 11.49 24.98 -8.74
C VAL A 195 12.08 23.81 -9.54
N ARG A 196 13.22 23.26 -9.10
CA ARG A 196 13.74 21.98 -9.57
C ARG A 196 13.27 20.86 -8.63
N PRO A 197 12.24 20.08 -8.99
CA PRO A 197 11.75 19.03 -8.11
C PRO A 197 12.72 17.86 -8.03
N GLN A 198 13.05 17.46 -6.81
CA GLN A 198 13.79 16.24 -6.48
C GLN A 198 12.85 15.25 -5.78
N PHE A 199 13.00 13.95 -6.02
CA PHE A 199 12.13 12.93 -5.40
C PHE A 199 12.94 11.95 -4.57
N ALA A 200 12.56 11.79 -3.30
CA ALA A 200 13.32 10.98 -2.35
C ALA A 200 12.59 9.73 -1.83
N GLY A 201 11.32 9.53 -2.22
CA GLY A 201 10.57 8.30 -1.98
C GLY A 201 10.03 8.08 -0.57
N THR A 202 10.79 8.40 0.49
CA THR A 202 10.33 8.37 1.89
C THR A 202 10.54 9.72 2.57
N MET A 203 9.80 9.95 3.66
CA MET A 203 9.85 11.21 4.40
C MET A 203 11.19 11.42 5.09
N GLU A 204 11.83 10.34 5.56
CA GLU A 204 13.20 10.36 6.09
C GLU A 204 14.21 10.81 5.04
N SER A 205 14.07 10.31 3.81
CA SER A 205 14.98 10.67 2.72
C SER A 205 14.76 12.10 2.25
N VAL A 206 13.50 12.58 2.22
CA VAL A 206 13.17 13.98 1.93
C VAL A 206 13.86 14.91 2.94
N LEU A 207 13.63 14.71 4.23
CA LEU A 207 14.16 15.59 5.27
C LEU A 207 15.69 15.44 5.41
N GLY A 208 16.22 14.23 5.22
CA GLY A 208 17.67 13.98 5.20
C GLY A 208 18.40 14.75 4.09
N GLN A 209 17.81 14.90 2.89
CA GLN A 209 18.42 15.67 1.81
C GLN A 209 18.51 17.17 2.11
N VAL A 210 17.52 17.72 2.81
CA VAL A 210 17.55 19.12 3.25
C VAL A 210 18.63 19.34 4.30
N LEU A 211 18.74 18.43 5.28
CA LEU A 211 19.79 18.53 6.31
C LEU A 211 21.20 18.38 5.75
N SER A 212 21.38 17.56 4.71
CA SER A 212 22.68 17.41 4.05
C SER A 212 22.98 18.51 3.02
N GLY A 213 22.11 19.52 2.89
CA GLY A 213 22.25 20.61 1.91
C GLY A 213 22.09 20.19 0.43
N ARG A 214 21.61 18.97 0.14
CA ARG A 214 21.40 18.50 -1.23
C ARG A 214 20.18 19.14 -1.89
N ALA A 215 19.20 19.55 -1.09
CA ALA A 215 18.05 20.34 -1.50
C ALA A 215 17.90 21.54 -0.56
N GLN A 216 17.38 22.65 -1.07
CA GLN A 216 17.25 23.89 -0.30
C GLN A 216 15.98 23.93 0.55
N ALA A 217 14.93 23.23 0.14
CA ALA A 217 13.68 23.11 0.88
C ALA A 217 13.06 21.72 0.70
N ALA A 218 12.19 21.34 1.63
CA ALA A 218 11.35 20.14 1.53
C ALA A 218 9.88 20.52 1.55
N ALA A 219 9.06 19.76 0.83
CA ALA A 219 7.61 19.80 0.98
C ALA A 219 7.10 18.54 1.70
N VAL A 220 6.46 18.72 2.85
CA VAL A 220 5.97 17.64 3.73
C VAL A 220 4.68 18.06 4.44
N SER A 221 3.95 17.13 5.04
CA SER A 221 2.84 17.49 5.95
C SER A 221 3.39 18.06 7.26
N SER A 222 2.63 18.96 7.90
CA SER A 222 2.94 19.57 9.20
C SER A 222 3.28 18.56 10.28
N GLU A 223 2.55 17.44 10.33
CA GLU A 223 2.75 16.40 11.34
C GLU A 223 4.12 15.72 11.18
N ILE A 224 4.50 15.43 9.94
CA ILE A 224 5.81 14.84 9.62
C ILE A 224 6.95 15.82 9.92
N ALA A 225 6.79 17.11 9.60
CA ALA A 225 7.78 18.13 9.92
C ALA A 225 7.99 18.24 11.43
N LYS A 226 6.90 18.38 12.21
CA LYS A 226 6.93 18.45 13.67
C LYS A 226 7.55 17.19 14.29
N GLU A 227 7.10 16.01 13.88
CA GLU A 227 7.58 14.75 14.42
C GLU A 227 9.09 14.57 14.17
N TYR A 228 9.53 14.82 12.94
CA TYR A 228 10.93 14.67 12.60
C TYR A 228 11.80 15.68 13.35
N ALA A 229 11.34 16.93 13.47
CA ALA A 229 12.01 17.97 14.25
C ALA A 229 12.16 17.58 15.72
N LEU A 230 11.09 17.06 16.35
CA LEU A 230 11.13 16.57 17.73
C LEU A 230 12.13 15.41 17.90
N ARG A 231 12.07 14.40 17.01
CA ARG A 231 12.96 13.22 17.09
C ARG A 231 14.43 13.53 16.88
N ARG A 232 14.75 14.56 16.10
CA ARG A 232 16.12 14.94 15.75
C ARG A 232 16.62 16.17 16.49
N ASN A 233 15.80 16.78 17.34
CA ASN A 233 16.07 18.06 17.99
C ASN A 233 16.49 19.16 16.99
N LEU A 234 15.69 19.32 15.93
CA LEU A 234 15.98 20.25 14.84
C LEU A 234 14.98 21.41 14.82
N ALA A 235 15.50 22.60 14.57
CA ALA A 235 14.68 23.76 14.25
C ALA A 235 14.55 23.92 12.73
N TYR A 236 13.34 24.28 12.28
CA TYR A 236 13.03 24.56 10.88
C TYR A 236 12.17 25.81 10.77
N ARG A 237 12.12 26.40 9.57
CA ARG A 237 11.26 27.51 9.21
C ARG A 237 10.23 27.03 8.18
N VAL A 238 8.98 27.39 8.38
CA VAL A 238 7.90 27.20 7.39
C VAL A 238 7.89 28.41 6.47
N LEU A 239 8.14 28.20 5.18
CA LEU A 239 8.05 29.25 4.15
C LEU A 239 6.61 29.41 3.65
N TRP A 240 5.83 28.33 3.70
CA TRP A 240 4.44 28.32 3.28
C TRP A 240 3.68 27.17 3.93
N SER A 241 2.38 27.37 4.15
CA SER A 241 1.47 26.37 4.67
C SER A 241 0.13 26.44 3.94
N SER A 242 -0.43 25.28 3.59
CA SER A 242 -1.78 25.18 3.02
C SER A 242 -2.87 25.41 4.06
N GLU A 243 -4.12 25.42 3.60
CA GLU A 243 -5.30 25.08 4.42
C GLU A 243 -5.17 23.69 5.07
N GLU A 244 -6.06 23.37 5.99
CA GLU A 244 -6.09 22.06 6.65
C GLU A 244 -6.77 21.02 5.77
N TYR A 245 -6.22 19.81 5.77
CA TYR A 245 -6.79 18.63 5.16
C TYR A 245 -6.96 17.52 6.22
N PRO A 246 -7.95 16.63 6.06
CA PRO A 246 -8.07 15.47 6.93
C PRO A 246 -6.86 14.54 6.81
N ASP A 247 -6.51 13.85 7.89
CA ASP A 247 -5.44 12.85 7.87
C ASP A 247 -5.81 11.62 7.04
N ILE A 248 -4.87 10.72 6.77
CA ILE A 248 -5.04 9.55 5.90
C ILE A 248 -6.14 8.61 6.44
N PRO A 249 -7.18 8.28 5.65
CA PRO A 249 -8.23 7.35 6.04
C PRO A 249 -7.81 5.88 5.84
N ILE A 250 -8.61 5.01 6.43
CA ILE A 250 -8.76 3.62 5.98
C ILE A 250 -10.03 3.54 5.13
N ALA A 251 -9.92 2.97 3.93
CA ALA A 251 -11.02 2.77 2.99
C ALA A 251 -11.08 1.31 2.50
N ALA A 252 -12.28 0.87 2.09
CA ALA A 252 -12.53 -0.46 1.57
C ALA A 252 -12.85 -0.41 0.07
N HIS A 253 -12.39 -1.41 -0.67
CA HIS A 253 -12.75 -1.60 -2.08
C HIS A 253 -14.23 -2.00 -2.20
N PRO A 254 -14.98 -1.53 -3.21
CA PRO A 254 -16.41 -1.82 -3.35
C PRO A 254 -16.74 -3.31 -3.53
N ALA A 255 -15.79 -4.14 -3.97
CA ALA A 255 -15.97 -5.58 -4.08
C ALA A 255 -15.84 -6.34 -2.74
N VAL A 256 -15.38 -5.69 -1.67
CA VAL A 256 -15.33 -6.34 -0.34
C VAL A 256 -16.77 -6.47 0.18
N PRO A 257 -17.20 -7.68 0.57
CA PRO A 257 -18.54 -7.87 1.09
C PRO A 257 -18.86 -6.94 2.28
N PRO A 258 -20.04 -6.28 2.30
CA PRO A 258 -20.38 -5.28 3.32
C PRO A 258 -20.28 -5.79 4.76
N GLU A 259 -20.61 -7.05 5.00
CA GLU A 259 -20.50 -7.68 6.31
C GLU A 259 -19.05 -7.73 6.80
N LYS A 260 -18.09 -7.99 5.91
CA LYS A 260 -16.66 -7.97 6.23
C LYS A 260 -16.16 -6.56 6.48
N VAL A 261 -16.58 -5.59 5.65
CA VAL A 261 -16.26 -4.17 5.87
C VAL A 261 -16.75 -3.73 7.26
N ASN A 262 -17.99 -4.08 7.62
CA ASN A 262 -18.58 -3.75 8.91
C ASN A 262 -17.86 -4.44 10.07
N ALA A 263 -17.48 -5.71 9.93
CA ALA A 263 -16.74 -6.45 10.97
C ALA A 263 -15.35 -5.85 11.20
N VAL A 264 -14.59 -5.55 10.14
CA VAL A 264 -13.26 -4.91 10.23
C VAL A 264 -13.38 -3.51 10.81
N ARG A 265 -14.36 -2.71 10.37
CA ARG A 265 -14.66 -1.38 10.92
C ARG A 265 -14.95 -1.45 12.41
N ALA A 266 -15.83 -2.35 12.85
CA ALA A 266 -16.19 -2.50 14.26
C ALA A 266 -14.98 -2.90 15.12
N ALA A 267 -14.13 -3.81 14.63
CA ALA A 267 -12.92 -4.23 15.32
C ALA A 267 -11.90 -3.08 15.47
N LEU A 268 -11.69 -2.26 14.43
CA LEU A 268 -10.81 -1.08 14.49
C LEU A 268 -11.30 -0.05 15.51
N LEU A 269 -12.60 0.25 15.51
CA LEU A 269 -13.19 1.25 16.42
C LEU A 269 -13.10 0.85 17.89
N LYS A 270 -13.21 -0.45 18.20
CA LYS A 270 -13.16 -0.97 19.58
C LYS A 270 -11.75 -1.17 20.12
N MET A 271 -10.70 -0.97 19.32
CA MET A 271 -9.32 -1.23 19.73
C MET A 271 -8.91 -0.42 20.98
N ALA A 272 -9.34 0.83 21.08
CA ALA A 272 -8.99 1.70 22.22
C ALA A 272 -9.71 1.29 23.52
N ASP A 273 -10.83 0.55 23.41
CA ASP A 273 -11.63 0.10 24.56
C ASP A 273 -11.17 -1.28 25.08
N ASP A 274 -10.55 -2.09 24.21
CA ASP A 274 -9.99 -3.40 24.52
C ASP A 274 -8.58 -3.28 25.14
N PRO A 275 -8.29 -3.90 26.30
CA PRO A 275 -6.96 -3.90 26.91
C PRO A 275 -5.83 -4.33 25.96
N GLN A 276 -6.02 -5.42 25.22
CA GLN A 276 -5.03 -5.91 24.25
C GLN A 276 -4.88 -4.92 23.07
N GLY A 277 -5.99 -4.34 22.62
CA GLY A 277 -6.01 -3.34 21.57
C GLY A 277 -5.23 -2.08 21.96
N ARG A 278 -5.42 -1.58 23.20
CA ARG A 278 -4.68 -0.44 23.75
C ARG A 278 -3.18 -0.68 23.80
N GLU A 279 -2.74 -1.84 24.28
CA GLU A 279 -1.31 -2.18 24.33
C GLU A 279 -0.68 -2.19 22.94
N ILE A 280 -1.36 -2.81 21.98
CA ILE A 280 -0.91 -2.85 20.57
C ILE A 280 -0.82 -1.43 20.00
N LEU A 281 -1.83 -0.59 20.22
CA LEU A 281 -1.84 0.79 19.75
C LEU A 281 -0.72 1.61 20.38
N ALA A 282 -0.51 1.50 21.70
CA ALA A 282 0.52 2.21 22.43
C ALA A 282 1.94 1.81 22.01
N ALA A 283 2.17 0.53 21.72
CA ALA A 283 3.46 0.04 21.21
C ALA A 283 3.71 0.45 19.75
N SER A 284 2.66 0.54 18.93
CA SER A 284 2.79 0.77 17.49
C SER A 284 2.84 2.27 17.13
N ALA A 285 2.08 3.12 17.81
CA ALA A 285 1.94 4.54 17.48
C ALA A 285 3.26 5.35 17.46
N PRO A 286 4.23 5.14 18.39
CA PRO A 286 5.50 5.85 18.38
C PRO A 286 6.35 5.64 17.12
N LEU A 287 6.19 4.52 16.40
CA LEU A 287 6.92 4.24 15.15
C LEU A 287 6.57 5.22 14.02
N PHE A 288 5.40 5.84 14.12
CA PHE A 288 4.91 6.91 13.23
C PHE A 288 4.81 8.24 13.98
N GLY A 289 5.44 8.33 15.17
CA GLY A 289 5.50 9.49 16.05
C GLY A 289 4.15 10.15 16.32
N ARG A 290 3.10 9.34 16.41
CA ARG A 290 1.77 9.82 16.78
C ARG A 290 1.71 10.02 18.29
N PRO A 291 1.28 11.19 18.78
CA PRO A 291 0.96 11.37 20.20
C PRO A 291 -0.38 10.69 20.54
N PRO A 292 -0.63 10.39 21.83
CA PRO A 292 -1.95 9.95 22.28
C PRO A 292 -3.00 11.08 22.11
N PRO A 293 -4.29 10.75 22.02
CA PRO A 293 -4.88 9.41 22.16
C PRO A 293 -4.66 8.52 20.93
N TYR A 294 -4.51 7.20 21.16
CA TYR A 294 -4.36 6.22 20.10
C TYR A 294 -5.68 5.50 19.82
N GLY A 295 -5.99 5.29 18.54
CA GLY A 295 -7.17 4.55 18.13
C GLY A 295 -7.67 4.99 16.77
N PHE A 296 -8.92 4.65 16.49
CA PHE A 296 -9.60 4.97 15.24
C PHE A 296 -10.97 5.58 15.52
N ALA A 297 -11.36 6.55 14.70
CA ALA A 297 -12.70 7.11 14.67
C ALA A 297 -13.43 6.69 13.39
N ALA A 298 -14.75 6.64 13.47
CA ALA A 298 -15.61 6.49 12.31
C ALA A 298 -15.34 7.65 11.34
N ALA A 299 -15.26 7.33 10.05
CA ALA A 299 -15.12 8.33 9.00
C ALA A 299 -15.95 7.98 7.77
N SER A 300 -16.14 8.96 6.89
CA SER A 300 -16.87 8.83 5.62
C SER A 300 -16.20 9.63 4.50
N ASP A 301 -16.60 9.35 3.25
CA ASP A 301 -16.07 10.06 2.08
C ASP A 301 -16.31 11.57 2.14
N SER A 302 -17.39 12.01 2.81
CA SER A 302 -17.77 13.42 2.88
C SER A 302 -16.72 14.30 3.57
N GLU A 303 -16.03 13.74 4.57
CA GLU A 303 -14.92 14.40 5.28
C GLU A 303 -13.72 14.67 4.36
N TYR A 304 -13.60 13.91 3.27
CA TYR A 304 -12.50 13.98 2.32
C TYR A 304 -12.84 14.72 1.03
N ASN A 305 -14.04 15.27 0.90
CA ASN A 305 -14.47 16.02 -0.28
C ASN A 305 -13.56 17.22 -0.59
N GLN A 306 -12.93 17.81 0.43
CA GLN A 306 -11.94 18.87 0.23
C GLN A 306 -10.73 18.41 -0.60
N MET A 307 -10.26 17.17 -0.43
CA MET A 307 -9.17 16.62 -1.25
C MET A 307 -9.60 16.44 -2.71
N ARG A 308 -10.83 15.97 -2.94
CA ARG A 308 -11.42 15.87 -4.30
C ARG A 308 -11.55 17.24 -4.95
N ARG A 309 -12.06 18.24 -4.20
CA ARG A 309 -12.16 19.63 -4.67
C ARG A 309 -10.79 20.21 -5.04
N PHE A 310 -9.77 19.96 -4.22
CA PHE A 310 -8.40 20.32 -4.57
C PHE A 310 -8.00 19.74 -5.93
N TYR A 311 -8.19 18.44 -6.17
CA TYR A 311 -7.82 17.81 -7.44
C TYR A 311 -8.61 18.35 -8.64
N GLN A 312 -9.84 18.82 -8.45
CA GLN A 312 -10.65 19.45 -9.51
C GLN A 312 -10.19 20.87 -9.84
N GLN A 313 -9.64 21.59 -8.86
CA GLN A 313 -9.27 23.00 -8.99
C GLN A 313 -7.79 23.23 -9.24
N ARG A 314 -6.95 22.21 -9.00
CA ARG A 314 -5.50 22.32 -9.16
C ARG A 314 -5.13 22.64 -10.60
N LEU A 315 -4.02 23.34 -10.76
CA LEU A 315 -3.41 23.54 -12.08
C LEU A 315 -2.92 22.20 -12.64
N ALA A 316 -2.95 22.08 -13.96
CA ALA A 316 -2.40 20.91 -14.64
C ALA A 316 -0.91 20.75 -14.28
N PRO A 317 -0.40 19.51 -14.13
CA PRO A 317 1.04 19.31 -14.03
C PRO A 317 1.70 20.02 -15.22
N GLN A 318 2.75 20.80 -14.97
CA GLN A 318 3.58 21.28 -16.06
C GLN A 318 4.37 20.07 -16.59
N ASP A 319 3.81 19.38 -17.57
CA ASP A 319 4.58 18.45 -18.37
C ASP A 319 5.68 19.27 -19.05
N LYS A 320 6.93 18.87 -18.84
CA LYS A 320 8.01 19.45 -19.63
C LYS A 320 7.78 19.04 -21.09
N PRO A 321 7.84 19.98 -22.05
CA PRO A 321 7.94 19.62 -23.45
C PRO A 321 9.20 18.78 -23.72
#